data_AF-A0A2Z5SWF3-F1
#
_entry.id   AF-A0A2Z5SWF3-F1
#
_cell.length_a   1.000
_cell.length_b   1.000
_cell.length_c   1.000
_cell.angle_alpha   90.00
_cell.angle_beta   90.00
_cell.angle_gamma   90.00
#
_symmetry.space_group_name_H-M   'P 1'
#
loop_
_entity.id
_entity.type
_entity.pdbx_description
1 polymer ?
#
loop_
_entity_poly.entity_id
_entity_poly.type
_entity_poly.pdbx_seq_one_letter_code
_entity_poly.pdbx_strand_id
1 'polypeptide(L)'
;MVNLGESDLQNYQTICYQRQGDKLFSPEDCIVTIEFNHPENGIAWEIVARSGQRYYYRNNGEGIELWSHLTQQWFKIDQVNWFPGKEKILCWDNFCAEWSELPLA
;
A
#
# COMPACT_ATOMS: atom_id res chain seq x y z
N MET A 1 -11.52 -5.29 -30.78
CA MET A 1 -11.27 -6.14 -29.61
C MET A 1 -9.94 -5.70 -29.04
N VAL A 2 -9.94 -5.03 -27.89
CA VAL A 2 -8.71 -4.69 -27.17
C VAL A 2 -8.33 -5.96 -26.42
N ASN A 3 -7.19 -6.58 -26.77
CA ASN A 3 -6.58 -7.58 -25.91
C ASN A 3 -6.18 -6.86 -24.62
N LEU A 4 -7.04 -6.95 -23.61
CA LEU A 4 -6.66 -6.61 -22.24
C LEU A 4 -5.62 -7.67 -21.86
N GLY A 5 -4.34 -7.30 -21.98
CA GLY A 5 -3.22 -8.16 -21.59
C GLY A 5 -3.44 -8.66 -20.17
N GLU A 6 -3.06 -9.91 -19.91
CA GLU A 6 -3.13 -10.51 -18.58
C GLU A 6 -2.48 -9.57 -17.56
N SER A 7 -3.24 -9.21 -16.53
CA SER A 7 -2.72 -8.46 -15.40
C SER A 7 -1.65 -9.30 -14.69
N ASP A 8 -0.40 -8.82 -14.64
CA ASP A 8 0.67 -9.45 -13.85
C ASP A 8 0.40 -9.20 -12.36
N LEU A 9 -0.41 -10.07 -11.77
CA LEU A 9 -0.78 -10.06 -10.35
C LEU A 9 0.23 -10.90 -9.56
N GLN A 10 0.83 -10.29 -8.53
CA GLN A 10 1.74 -10.98 -7.62
C GLN A 10 1.35 -10.71 -6.17
N ASN A 11 1.38 -11.77 -5.35
CA ASN A 11 1.06 -11.69 -3.93
C ASN A 11 2.34 -11.74 -3.09
N TYR A 12 2.43 -10.83 -2.13
CA TYR A 12 3.49 -10.75 -1.13
C TYR A 12 2.90 -10.81 0.27
N GLN A 13 3.68 -11.30 1.22
CA GLN A 13 3.34 -11.19 2.64
C GLN A 13 4.10 -10.02 3.25
N THR A 14 3.45 -9.30 4.14
CA THR A 14 4.09 -8.23 4.93
C THR A 14 3.47 -8.17 6.32
N ILE A 15 4.05 -7.36 7.21
CA ILE A 15 3.47 -7.06 8.52
C ILE A 15 2.78 -5.69 8.45
N CYS A 16 1.56 -5.63 8.97
CA CYS A 16 0.84 -4.39 9.19
C CYS A 16 0.70 -4.06 10.67
N TYR A 17 0.39 -2.79 10.93
CA TYR A 17 0.20 -2.25 12.27
C TYR A 17 -0.93 -1.24 12.30
N GLN A 18 -1.47 -1.05 13.50
CA GLN A 18 -2.26 0.13 13.83
C GLN A 18 -1.36 1.20 14.45
N ARG A 19 -1.47 2.43 13.98
CA ARG A 19 -0.76 3.59 14.51
C ARG A 19 -1.61 4.32 15.52
N GLN A 20 -1.02 4.62 16.67
CA GLN A 20 -1.57 5.57 17.63
C GLN A 20 -0.46 6.50 18.12
N GLY A 21 -0.45 7.72 17.58
CA GLY A 21 0.61 8.71 17.84
C GLY A 21 1.95 8.27 17.24
N ASP A 22 2.94 8.11 18.11
CA ASP A 22 4.32 7.70 17.83
C ASP A 22 4.56 6.21 18.14
N LYS A 23 3.49 5.40 18.22
CA LYS A 23 3.56 3.97 18.50
C LYS A 23 2.84 3.14 17.43
N LEU A 24 3.38 1.94 17.21
CA LEU A 24 2.78 0.89 16.38
C LEU A 24 2.26 -0.22 17.29
N PHE A 25 1.05 -0.66 17.03
CA PHE A 25 0.33 -1.67 17.78
C PHE A 25 -0.19 -2.77 16.87
N SER A 26 -0.57 -3.89 17.48
CA SER A 26 -1.27 -5.00 16.81
C SER A 26 -0.58 -5.46 15.52
N PRO A 27 0.69 -5.90 15.58
CA PRO A 27 1.34 -6.49 14.43
C PRO A 27 0.51 -7.66 13.91
N GLU A 28 0.17 -7.64 12.62
CA GLU A 28 -0.54 -8.73 11.97
C GLU A 28 0.02 -9.00 10.58
N ASP A 29 -0.07 -10.26 10.15
CA ASP A 29 0.25 -10.64 8.79
C ASP A 29 -0.78 -10.06 7.82
N CYS A 30 -0.27 -9.48 6.74
CA CYS A 30 -1.03 -8.92 5.65
C CYS A 30 -0.61 -9.55 4.33
N ILE A 31 -1.55 -9.62 3.40
CA ILE A 31 -1.29 -9.98 2.02
C ILE A 31 -1.31 -8.70 1.19
N VAL A 32 -0.27 -8.48 0.40
CA VAL A 32 -0.19 -7.42 -0.59
C VAL A 32 -0.34 -8.05 -1.97
N THR A 33 -1.38 -7.68 -2.68
CA THR A 33 -1.56 -8.00 -4.10
C THR A 33 -1.06 -6.81 -4.90
N ILE A 34 -0.09 -7.02 -5.79
CA ILE A 34 0.43 -6.00 -6.71
C ILE A 34 0.01 -6.37 -8.12
N GLU A 35 -0.54 -5.40 -8.84
CA GLU A 35 -0.80 -5.45 -10.27
C GLU A 35 0.09 -4.43 -10.98
N PHE A 36 1.06 -4.89 -11.78
CA PHE A 36 2.08 -4.01 -12.37
C PHE A 36 1.67 -3.29 -13.65
N ASN A 37 0.61 -3.75 -14.33
CA ASN A 37 0.16 -3.25 -15.63
C ASN A 37 -1.33 -2.87 -15.61
N HIS A 38 -1.81 -2.32 -14.50
CA HIS A 38 -3.21 -1.91 -14.38
C HIS A 38 -3.50 -0.80 -15.41
N PRO A 39 -4.51 -0.95 -16.28
CA PRO A 39 -4.73 -0.08 -17.45
C PRO A 39 -4.95 1.40 -17.10
N GLU A 40 -5.49 1.68 -15.92
CA GLU A 40 -5.73 3.06 -15.45
C GLU A 40 -4.65 3.58 -14.49
N ASN A 41 -3.93 2.68 -13.82
CA ASN A 41 -3.16 3.02 -12.62
C ASN A 41 -1.67 2.75 -12.77
N GLY A 42 -1.21 2.15 -13.88
CA GLY A 42 0.16 1.66 -14.01
C GLY A 42 0.37 0.51 -13.04
N ILE A 43 0.81 0.84 -11.82
CA ILE A 43 0.90 -0.11 -10.71
C ILE A 43 -0.26 0.12 -9.73
N ALA A 44 -1.02 -0.93 -9.39
CA ALA A 44 -2.09 -0.87 -8.39
C ALA A 44 -1.85 -1.92 -7.30
N TRP A 45 -1.99 -1.55 -6.02
CA TRP A 45 -1.88 -2.50 -4.92
C TRP A 45 -3.15 -2.57 -4.09
N GLU A 46 -3.40 -3.77 -3.58
CA GLU A 46 -4.38 -4.05 -2.54
C GLU A 46 -3.66 -4.72 -1.36
N ILE A 47 -3.75 -4.13 -0.17
CA ILE A 47 -3.28 -4.75 1.07
C ILE A 47 -4.50 -5.22 1.84
N VAL A 48 -4.55 -6.52 2.14
CA VAL A 48 -5.61 -7.14 2.92
C VAL A 48 -5.03 -7.55 4.27
N ALA A 49 -5.48 -6.89 5.31
CA ALA A 49 -5.18 -7.25 6.69
C ALA A 49 -5.91 -8.54 7.09
N ARG A 50 -5.43 -9.26 8.12
CA ARG A 50 -6.07 -10.47 8.62
C ARG A 50 -7.52 -10.24 9.06
N SER A 51 -7.83 -9.02 9.51
CA SER A 51 -9.20 -8.57 9.81
C SER A 51 -10.14 -8.52 8.60
N GLY A 52 -9.61 -8.65 7.37
CA GLY A 52 -10.34 -8.48 6.11
C GLY A 52 -10.42 -7.03 5.65
N GLN A 53 -9.84 -6.08 6.40
CA GLN A 53 -9.77 -4.69 6.00
C GLN A 53 -8.81 -4.52 4.81
N ARG A 54 -9.22 -3.69 3.85
CA ARG A 54 -8.52 -3.47 2.60
C ARG A 54 -7.96 -2.07 2.52
N TYR A 55 -6.74 -1.96 2.05
CA TYR A 55 -6.06 -0.69 1.83
C TYR A 55 -5.51 -0.64 0.42
N TYR A 56 -5.57 0.54 -0.19
CA TYR A 56 -5.27 0.69 -1.61
C TYR A 56 -4.16 1.70 -1.84
N TYR A 57 -3.42 1.41 -2.88
CA TYR A 57 -2.28 2.19 -3.34
C TYR A 57 -2.26 2.16 -4.86
N ARG A 58 -1.74 3.23 -5.47
CA ARG A 58 -1.46 3.24 -6.90
C ARG A 58 -0.23 4.08 -7.25
N ASN A 59 0.36 3.78 -8.40
CA ASN A 59 1.42 4.58 -8.99
C ASN A 59 1.27 4.61 -10.52
N ASN A 60 0.78 5.74 -11.02
CA ASN A 60 0.53 6.00 -12.43
C ASN A 60 1.77 6.51 -13.20
N GLY A 61 2.97 6.42 -12.61
CA GLY A 61 4.22 6.95 -13.18
C GLY A 61 4.53 8.38 -12.75
N GLU A 62 3.61 9.09 -12.09
CA GLU A 62 3.84 10.42 -11.52
C GLU A 62 4.20 10.38 -10.03
N GLY A 63 4.31 9.19 -9.48
CA GLY A 63 4.59 8.94 -8.08
C GLY A 63 3.48 8.15 -7.40
N ILE A 64 3.59 8.13 -6.09
CA ILE A 64 2.90 7.19 -5.23
C ILE A 64 1.64 7.84 -4.65
N GLU A 65 0.49 7.18 -4.72
CA GLU A 65 -0.76 7.63 -4.11
C GLU A 65 -1.38 6.57 -3.20
N LEU A 66 -1.93 7.03 -2.07
CA LEU A 66 -2.62 6.21 -1.08
C LEU A 66 -4.09 6.60 -0.96
N TRP A 67 -4.96 5.61 -0.81
CA TRP A 67 -6.36 5.86 -0.48
C TRP A 67 -6.52 6.07 1.02
N SER A 68 -6.98 7.26 1.42
CA SER A 68 -7.41 7.52 2.80
C SER A 68 -8.86 7.14 2.97
N HIS A 69 -9.13 6.25 3.93
CA HIS A 69 -10.49 5.90 4.33
C HIS A 69 -11.14 7.00 5.18
N LEU A 70 -10.33 7.85 5.84
CA LEU A 70 -10.82 8.97 6.62
C LEU A 70 -11.36 10.10 5.75
N THR A 71 -10.63 10.46 4.68
CA THR A 71 -11.01 11.57 3.79
C THR A 71 -11.73 11.10 2.52
N GLN A 72 -11.73 9.80 2.24
CA GLN A 72 -12.28 9.20 1.01
C GLN A 72 -11.63 9.79 -0.25
N GLN A 73 -10.32 9.98 -0.21
CA GLN A 73 -9.55 10.57 -1.30
C GLN A 73 -8.18 9.91 -1.46
N TRP A 74 -7.68 9.95 -2.69
CA TRP A 74 -6.28 9.66 -2.98
C TRP A 74 -5.43 10.86 -2.56
N PHE A 75 -4.31 10.60 -1.91
CA PHE A 75 -3.31 11.62 -1.64
C PHE A 75 -1.93 11.13 -2.07
N LYS A 76 -1.16 12.05 -2.64
CA LYS A 76 0.20 11.80 -3.10
C LYS A 76 1.14 11.71 -1.90
N ILE A 77 2.07 10.76 -1.95
CA ILE A 77 3.18 10.71 -1.00
C ILE A 77 4.37 11.41 -1.66
N ASP A 78 4.65 12.62 -1.20
CA ASP A 78 5.59 13.51 -1.87
C ASP A 78 7.06 13.14 -1.61
N GLN A 79 7.33 12.50 -0.47
CA GLN A 79 8.57 11.78 -0.16
C GLN A 79 8.25 10.94 1.06
N VAL A 80 8.43 9.63 0.92
CA VAL A 80 7.88 8.57 1.76
C VAL A 80 7.56 8.96 3.21
N ASN A 81 6.27 8.92 3.57
CA ASN A 81 5.77 9.27 4.91
C ASN A 81 6.06 8.11 5.88
N TRP A 82 7.34 7.93 6.19
CA TRP A 82 7.82 6.88 7.07
C TRP A 82 7.39 7.13 8.51
N PHE A 83 7.07 6.05 9.21
CA PHE A 83 6.92 6.11 10.64
C PHE A 83 8.22 6.63 11.30
N PRO A 84 8.16 7.67 12.16
CA PRO A 84 9.36 8.26 12.76
C PRO A 84 10.22 7.23 13.49
N GLY A 85 11.51 7.17 13.15
CA GLY A 85 12.47 6.25 13.79
C GLY A 85 12.33 4.79 13.36
N LYS A 86 11.43 4.45 12.43
CA LYS A 86 11.37 3.13 11.79
C LYS A 86 11.43 3.28 10.27
N GLU A 87 12.62 3.12 9.73
CA GLU A 87 12.80 2.97 8.29
C GLU A 87 11.90 1.84 7.78
N LYS A 88 11.37 2.00 6.55
CA LYS A 88 10.61 0.97 5.84
C LYS A 88 9.20 0.68 6.40
N ILE A 89 8.64 1.49 7.29
CA ILE A 89 7.22 1.39 7.67
C ILE A 89 6.45 2.60 7.16
N LEU A 90 5.58 2.40 6.19
CA LEU A 90 4.74 3.45 5.64
C LEU A 90 3.42 3.51 6.40
N CYS A 91 2.98 4.71 6.79
CA CYS A 91 1.74 4.90 7.53
C CYS A 91 0.82 5.94 6.88
N TRP A 92 -0.48 5.68 6.91
CA TRP A 92 -1.53 6.63 6.55
C TRP A 92 -2.81 6.33 7.30
N ASP A 93 -3.61 7.37 7.55
CA ASP A 93 -4.68 7.31 8.54
C ASP A 93 -4.12 6.74 9.87
N ASN A 94 -4.70 5.64 10.35
CA ASN A 94 -4.23 4.86 11.49
C ASN A 94 -3.60 3.52 11.09
N PHE A 95 -3.37 3.27 9.80
CA PHE A 95 -2.79 2.02 9.29
C PHE A 95 -1.32 2.21 8.92
N CYS A 96 -0.52 1.16 9.12
CA CYS A 96 0.84 1.09 8.63
C CYS A 96 1.16 -0.28 8.07
N ALA A 97 2.07 -0.35 7.10
CA ALA A 97 2.60 -1.59 6.55
C ALA A 97 4.13 -1.53 6.43
N GLU A 98 4.79 -2.68 6.65
CA GLU A 98 6.21 -2.82 6.31
C GLU A 98 6.38 -2.86 4.78
N TRP A 99 7.37 -2.09 4.32
CA TRP A 99 7.62 -1.75 2.93
C TRP A 99 8.90 -2.39 2.39
N SER A 100 9.70 -3.01 3.27
CA SER A 100 11.04 -3.50 2.97
C SER A 100 11.10 -4.58 1.90
N GLU A 101 10.01 -5.29 1.66
CA GLU A 101 9.96 -6.45 0.77
C GLU A 101 9.17 -6.20 -0.52
N LEU A 102 8.64 -4.99 -0.71
CA LEU A 102 7.79 -4.69 -1.87
C LEU A 102 8.64 -4.17 -3.04
N PRO A 103 8.53 -4.76 -4.25
CA PRO A 103 9.39 -4.45 -5.39
C PRO A 103 8.97 -3.15 -6.08
N LEU A 104 9.32 -2.02 -5.48
CA LEU A 104 9.06 -0.68 -6.04
C LEU A 104 10.28 -0.02 -6.68
N ALA A 105 11.32 -0.81 -6.98
CA ALA A 105 12.55 -0.32 -7.63
C ALA A 105 12.32 0.01 -9.11
#